data_AF-A0A1F6A531-F1
#
_entry.id   AF-A0A1F6A531-F1
#
_cell.length_a   1.000
_cell.length_b   1.000
_cell.length_c   1.000
_cell.angle_alpha   90.00
_cell.angle_beta   90.00
_cell.angle_gamma   90.00
#
_symmetry.space_group_name_H-M   'P 1'
#
loop_
_entity.id
_entity.type
_entity.pdbx_description
1 polymer ?
#
loop_
_entity_poly.entity_id
_entity_poly.type
_entity_poly.pdbx_seq_one_letter_code
_entity_poly.pdbx_strand_id
1 'polypeptide(L)'
;MSEMDTKYTRTTITLPEDLLYEIKKKALAEKKTIKDMINESLSLYVGYSKKKTKNTKKDSILSLFGAWGKGESGAQYLKRIRYNKMDIERDKYLEKLWKKSS
;
A
#
# COMPACT_ATOMS: atom_id res chain seq x y z
N MET A 1 8.68 -33.40 -6.64
CA MET A 1 7.78 -32.24 -6.45
C MET A 1 6.44 -32.64 -7.01
N SER A 2 5.48 -32.96 -6.14
CA SER A 2 4.14 -33.41 -6.55
C SER A 2 3.37 -32.25 -7.16
N GLU A 3 3.03 -32.37 -8.43
CA GLU A 3 2.07 -31.53 -9.12
C GLU A 3 0.74 -31.64 -8.36
N MET A 4 0.26 -30.53 -7.78
CA MET A 4 -1.08 -30.51 -7.22
C MET A 4 -2.07 -30.51 -8.40
N ASP A 5 -2.59 -31.69 -8.73
CA ASP A 5 -3.76 -31.87 -9.58
C ASP A 5 -4.95 -31.12 -8.94
N THR A 6 -5.13 -29.84 -9.28
CA THR A 6 -6.30 -29.09 -8.89
C THR A 6 -7.50 -29.60 -9.69
N LYS A 7 -8.18 -30.62 -9.16
CA LYS A 7 -9.49 -31.04 -9.67
C LYS A 7 -10.51 -29.95 -9.36
N TYR A 8 -10.92 -29.20 -10.39
CA TYR A 8 -12.01 -28.23 -10.27
C TYR A 8 -13.36 -28.93 -10.42
N THR A 9 -14.24 -28.78 -9.43
CA THR A 9 -15.63 -29.24 -9.53
C THR A 9 -16.51 -28.11 -10.07
N ARG A 10 -17.30 -28.38 -11.11
CA ARG A 10 -18.29 -27.43 -11.62
C ARG A 10 -19.53 -27.48 -10.73
N THR A 11 -19.83 -26.37 -10.06
CA THR A 11 -20.99 -26.25 -9.17
C THR A 11 -21.94 -25.20 -9.73
N THR A 12 -23.23 -25.52 -9.79
CA THR A 12 -24.30 -24.57 -10.11
C THR A 12 -24.92 -24.06 -8.82
N ILE A 13 -25.03 -22.73 -8.70
CA ILE A 13 -25.60 -22.06 -7.52
C ILE A 13 -26.73 -21.16 -8.02
N THR A 14 -27.88 -21.25 -7.38
CA THR A 14 -29.01 -20.34 -7.62
C THR A 14 -28.84 -19.10 -6.76
N LEU A 15 -28.91 -17.92 -7.38
CA LEU A 15 -28.81 -16.63 -6.70
C LEU A 15 -30.05 -15.79 -7.01
N PRO A 16 -30.55 -15.01 -6.03
CA PRO A 16 -31.58 -14.00 -6.29
C PRO A 16 -31.14 -13.00 -7.36
N GLU A 17 -32.08 -12.53 -8.18
CA GLU A 17 -31.79 -11.63 -9.32
C GLU A 17 -31.17 -10.30 -8.86
N ASP A 18 -31.70 -9.70 -7.79
CA ASP A 18 -31.19 -8.44 -7.23
C ASP A 18 -29.72 -8.56 -6.81
N LEU A 19 -29.36 -9.68 -6.19
CA LEU A 19 -28.00 -9.93 -5.74
C LEU A 19 -27.06 -10.16 -6.93
N LEU A 20 -27.54 -10.84 -7.97
CA LEU A 20 -26.79 -11.00 -9.23
C LEU A 20 -26.55 -9.65 -9.91
N TYR A 21 -27.52 -8.74 -9.87
CA TYR A 21 -27.39 -7.38 -10.41
C TYR A 21 -26.29 -6.60 -9.69
N GLU A 22 -26.30 -6.57 -8.36
CA GLU A 22 -25.28 -5.89 -7.58
C GLU A 22 -23.88 -6.48 -7.79
N ILE A 23 -23.76 -7.81 -7.90
CA ILE A 23 -22.49 -8.46 -8.23
C ILE A 23 -21.99 -8.01 -9.60
N LYS A 24 -22.86 -7.96 -10.62
CA LYS A 24 -22.46 -7.52 -11.97
C LYS A 24 -22.00 -6.07 -11.98
N LYS A 25 -22.71 -5.19 -11.29
CA LYS A 25 -22.35 -3.77 -11.15
C LYS A 25 -20.97 -3.61 -10.52
N LYS A 26 -20.71 -4.34 -9.42
CA LYS A 26 -19.40 -4.33 -8.74
C LYS A 26 -18.29 -4.92 -9.62
N ALA A 27 -18.56 -6.03 -10.30
CA ALA A 27 -17.61 -6.67 -11.21
C ALA A 27 -17.19 -5.72 -12.34
N LEU A 28 -18.14 -4.95 -12.88
CA LEU A 28 -17.88 -3.95 -13.92
C LEU A 28 -17.03 -2.78 -13.39
N ALA A 29 -17.31 -2.29 -12.19
CA ALA A 29 -16.52 -1.24 -11.55
C ALA A 29 -15.06 -1.67 -11.29
N GLU A 30 -14.85 -2.92 -10.88
CA GLU A 30 -13.53 -3.48 -10.57
C GLU A 30 -12.80 -4.09 -11.78
N LYS A 31 -13.43 -4.09 -12.97
CA LYS A 31 -12.93 -4.75 -14.19
C LYS A 31 -12.58 -6.24 -13.99
N LYS A 32 -13.39 -6.93 -13.16
CA LYS A 32 -13.22 -8.36 -12.84
C LYS A 32 -14.35 -9.19 -13.44
N THR A 33 -14.12 -10.49 -13.59
CA THR A 33 -15.20 -11.41 -13.98
C THR A 33 -16.06 -11.78 -12.78
N ILE A 34 -17.31 -12.20 -13.03
CA ILE A 34 -18.21 -12.69 -11.97
C ILE A 34 -17.59 -13.88 -11.24
N LYS A 35 -16.88 -14.76 -11.96
CA LYS A 35 -16.18 -15.91 -11.39
C LYS A 35 -15.11 -15.46 -10.38
N ASP A 36 -14.32 -14.45 -10.72
CA ASP A 36 -13.27 -13.95 -9.83
C ASP A 36 -13.87 -13.32 -8.56
N MET A 37 -14.96 -12.57 -8.71
CA MET A 37 -15.70 -11.99 -7.58
C MET A 37 -16.26 -13.07 -6.63
N ILE A 38 -16.83 -14.15 -7.18
CA ILE A 38 -17.34 -15.28 -6.39
C ILE A 38 -16.19 -15.99 -5.68
N ASN A 39 -15.09 -16.26 -6.38
CA ASN A 39 -13.92 -16.90 -5.77
C ASN A 39 -13.30 -16.05 -4.66
N GLU A 40 -13.17 -14.74 -4.87
CA GLU A 40 -12.65 -13.81 -3.87
C GLU A 40 -13.56 -13.76 -2.64
N SER A 41 -14.86 -13.62 -2.83
CA SER A 41 -15.83 -13.61 -1.72
C SER A 41 -15.89 -14.94 -0.96
N LEU A 42 -15.86 -16.09 -1.65
CA LEU A 42 -15.77 -17.40 -1.01
C LEU A 42 -14.45 -17.58 -0.26
N SER A 43 -13.33 -17.12 -0.82
CA SER A 43 -12.04 -17.18 -0.14
C SER A 43 -11.99 -16.34 1.15
N LEU A 44 -12.70 -15.21 1.17
CA LEU A 44 -12.89 -14.38 2.36
C LEU A 44 -13.81 -15.08 3.37
N TYR A 45 -14.94 -15.63 2.92
CA TYR A 45 -15.92 -16.30 3.77
C TYR A 45 -15.35 -17.53 4.48
N VAL A 46 -14.61 -18.39 3.77
CA VAL A 46 -14.00 -19.61 4.34
C VAL A 46 -12.74 -19.28 5.15
N GLY A 47 -12.29 -18.01 5.19
CA GLY A 47 -11.11 -17.60 5.94
C GLY A 47 -9.78 -18.10 5.35
N TYR A 48 -9.78 -18.65 4.13
CA TYR A 48 -8.56 -19.01 3.38
C TYR A 48 -7.78 -17.78 2.89
N SER A 49 -8.30 -16.58 3.13
CA SER A 49 -7.54 -15.33 2.97
C SER A 49 -6.46 -15.17 4.04
N LYS A 50 -5.46 -16.07 4.02
CA LYS A 50 -4.11 -15.84 4.58
C LYS A 50 -3.27 -14.91 3.69
N LYS A 51 -3.80 -14.44 2.57
CA LYS A 51 -3.32 -13.18 2.02
C LYS A 51 -3.95 -12.12 2.87
N LYS A 52 -3.18 -11.63 3.85
CA LYS A 52 -3.30 -10.27 4.38
C LYS A 52 -3.93 -9.47 3.25
N THR A 53 -5.18 -9.03 3.40
CA THR A 53 -5.53 -7.72 2.88
C THR A 53 -4.36 -6.90 3.37
N LYS A 54 -3.38 -6.65 2.48
CA LYS A 54 -2.59 -5.44 2.59
C LYS A 54 -3.73 -4.47 2.67
N ASN A 55 -4.05 -4.03 3.89
CA ASN A 55 -4.76 -2.81 4.10
C ASN A 55 -4.10 -1.93 3.08
N THR A 56 -4.80 -1.65 1.98
CA THR A 56 -4.55 -0.50 1.17
C THR A 56 -4.71 0.57 2.21
N LYS A 57 -3.60 0.86 2.90
CA LYS A 57 -3.51 1.87 3.93
C LYS A 57 -4.00 3.06 3.15
N LYS A 58 -5.25 3.47 3.41
CA LYS A 58 -5.85 4.71 2.92
C LYS A 58 -4.70 5.66 2.73
N ASP A 59 -4.37 5.98 1.47
CA ASP A 59 -3.07 6.52 1.08
C ASP A 59 -2.53 7.40 2.19
N SER A 60 -1.65 6.79 2.99
CA SER A 60 -1.19 7.41 4.22
C SER A 60 -0.55 8.70 3.76
N ILE A 61 -0.82 9.86 4.36
CA ILE A 61 -0.21 11.14 3.96
C ILE A 61 1.33 11.02 3.78
N LEU A 62 1.98 10.08 4.45
CA LEU A 62 3.39 9.69 4.22
C LEU A 62 3.73 9.15 2.82
N SER A 63 2.78 8.65 2.02
CA SER A 63 2.98 8.26 0.61
C SER A 63 2.99 9.47 -0.33
N LEU A 64 2.40 10.60 0.08
CA LEU A 64 2.49 11.89 -0.63
C LEU A 64 3.86 12.55 -0.43
N PHE A 65 4.50 12.29 0.72
CA PHE A 65 5.91 12.61 0.95
C PHE A 65 6.77 11.53 0.30
N GLY A 66 6.91 11.61 -1.02
CA GLY A 66 7.58 10.63 -1.87
C GLY A 66 8.89 10.09 -1.29
N ALA A 67 9.18 8.83 -1.60
CA ALA A 67 10.36 8.12 -1.15
C ALA A 67 11.65 8.89 -1.49
N TRP A 68 12.15 9.68 -0.55
CA TRP A 68 13.46 10.35 -0.63
C TRP A 68 14.57 9.33 -0.42
N GLY A 69 14.70 8.38 -1.36
CA GLY A 69 15.65 7.27 -1.31
C GLY A 69 15.39 6.26 -0.17
N LYS A 70 15.32 4.97 -0.50
CA LYS A 70 15.22 3.85 0.47
C LYS A 70 14.05 3.88 1.47
N GLY A 71 13.00 4.69 1.23
CA GLY A 71 11.82 4.73 2.12
C GLY A 71 12.02 5.55 3.40
N GLU A 72 12.99 6.44 3.42
CA GLU A 72 13.20 7.37 4.54
C GLU A 72 12.21 8.54 4.49
N SER A 73 11.79 9.02 5.67
CA SER A 73 10.98 10.24 5.76
C SER A 73 11.81 11.47 5.37
N GLY A 74 11.18 12.49 4.78
CA GLY A 74 11.87 13.73 4.38
C GLY A 74 12.65 14.41 5.52
N ALA A 75 12.16 14.31 6.76
CA ALA A 75 12.86 14.79 7.95
C ALA A 75 14.16 14.01 8.24
N GLN A 76 14.14 12.68 8.07
CA GLN A 76 15.34 11.84 8.24
C GLN A 76 16.35 12.07 7.11
N TYR A 77 15.88 12.21 5.87
CA TYR A 77 16.71 12.53 4.72
C TYR A 77 17.43 13.89 4.90
N LEU A 78 16.68 14.93 5.27
CA LEU A 78 17.24 16.24 5.58
C LEU A 78 18.19 16.17 6.78
N LYS A 79 17.88 15.35 7.80
CA LYS A 79 18.78 15.17 8.94
C LYS A 79 20.10 14.50 8.54
N ARG A 80 20.09 13.57 7.59
CA ARG A 80 21.32 12.94 7.09
C ARG A 80 22.16 13.90 6.24
N ILE A 81 21.52 14.66 5.35
CA ILE A 81 22.24 15.49 4.38
C ILE A 81 22.65 16.83 4.97
N ARG A 82 21.76 17.50 5.72
CA ARG A 82 21.99 18.85 6.25
C ARG A 82 22.86 18.87 7.50
N TYR A 83 23.02 17.75 8.20
CA TYR A 83 23.90 17.65 9.39
C TYR A 83 25.18 16.87 9.09
N ASN A 84 25.77 17.11 7.92
CA ASN A 84 27.14 16.68 7.67
C ASN A 84 28.06 17.50 8.59
N LYS A 85 29.17 16.92 9.08
CA LYS A 85 30.05 17.59 10.06
C LYS A 85 30.46 19.01 9.63
N MET A 86 30.67 19.20 8.32
CA MET A 86 31.04 20.50 7.75
C MET A 86 29.94 21.56 7.83
N ASP A 87 28.67 21.17 7.69
CA ASP A 87 27.55 22.12 7.78
C ASP A 87 27.35 22.61 9.22
N ILE A 88 27.57 21.74 10.21
CA ILE A 88 27.53 22.11 11.63
C ILE A 88 28.66 23.08 11.98
N GLU A 89 29.86 22.87 11.43
CA GLU A 89 30.99 23.77 11.60
C GLU A 89 30.75 25.12 10.92
N ARG A 90 30.16 25.10 9.72
CA ARG A 90 29.75 26.31 8.99
C ARG A 90 28.72 27.12 9.77
N ASP A 91 27.69 26.48 10.32
CA ASP A 91 26.64 27.17 11.08
C ASP A 91 27.21 27.77 12.37
N LYS A 92 28.09 27.06 13.09
CA LYS A 92 28.81 27.61 14.25
C LYS A 92 29.70 28.80 13.88
N TYR A 93 30.33 28.74 12.72
CA TYR A 93 31.15 29.85 12.21
C TYR A 93 30.29 31.07 11.86
N LEU A 94 29.18 30.87 11.16
CA LEU A 94 28.23 31.93 10.81
C LEU A 94 27.59 32.57 12.04
N GLU A 95 27.23 31.77 13.06
CA GLU A 95 26.69 32.27 14.32
C GLU A 95 27.72 33.15 15.06
N LYS A 96 29.01 32.77 15.04
CA LYS A 96 30.09 33.59 15.60
C LYS A 96 30.29 34.90 14.84
N LEU A 97 30.15 34.89 13.51
CA LEU A 97 30.23 36.12 12.71
C LEU A 97 29.05 37.04 13.01
N TRP A 98 27.83 36.51 13.07
CA TRP A 98 26.63 37.27 13.40
C TRP A 98 26.69 37.92 14.78
N LYS A 99 27.17 37.20 15.79
CA LYS A 99 27.39 37.75 17.15
C LYS A 99 28.51 38.78 17.23
N LYS A 100 29.40 38.84 16.24
CA LYS A 100 30.44 39.88 16.14
C LYS A 100 30.00 41.11 15.35
N SER A 101 28.97 40.97 14.52
CA SER A 101 28.41 42.06 13.71
C SER A 101 27.23 42.78 14.38
N SER A 102 26.69 42.21 15.46
CA SER A 102 25.76 42.87 16.38
C SER A 102 26.51 43.48 17.55
#